data_AF-A0A3L8Q4C6-F1
#
_entry.id   AF-A0A3L8Q4C6-F1
#
_cell.length_a   1.000
_cell.length_b   1.000
_cell.length_c   1.000
_cell.angle_alpha   90.00
_cell.angle_beta   90.00
_cell.angle_gamma   90.00
#
_symmetry.space_group_name_H-M   'P 1'
#
loop_
_entity.id
_entity.type
_entity.pdbx_description
1 polymer ?
#
loop_
_entity_poly.entity_id
_entity_poly.type
_entity_poly.pdbx_seq_one_letter_code
_entity_poly.pdbx_strand_id
1 'polypeptide(L)'
;THLTFGKEFTEAVEMKQVAQQEAERARFIVEKAEQQKKAAVISAEGDSKAAELIANSLATAGDGLIELRKLEAAEDIAYQLSRSRNITYLPSGQSVLLQLPQ
;
A
#
# COMPACT_ATOMS: atom_id res chain seq x y z
N THR A 1 22.42 -33.19 48.65
CA THR A 1 21.02 -32.81 48.36
C THR A 1 20.76 -32.89 46.86
N HIS A 2 20.73 -34.10 46.29
CA HIS A 2 20.37 -34.31 44.88
C HIS A 2 19.27 -35.36 44.85
N LEU A 3 18.04 -34.94 44.55
CA LEU A 3 16.90 -35.82 44.32
C LEU A 3 16.89 -36.11 42.82
N THR A 4 17.41 -37.27 42.43
CA THR A 4 17.32 -37.75 41.05
C THR A 4 15.97 -38.45 40.89
N PHE A 5 15.03 -37.79 40.23
CA PHE A 5 13.82 -38.44 39.74
C PHE A 5 14.16 -39.42 38.60
N GLY A 6 13.33 -40.45 38.40
CA GLY A 6 13.54 -41.44 37.34
C GLY A 6 13.43 -40.81 35.94
N LYS A 7 14.18 -41.32 34.96
CA LYS A 7 14.21 -40.81 33.57
C LYS A 7 12.82 -40.62 32.96
N GLU A 8 11.93 -41.57 33.16
CA GLU A 8 10.56 -41.55 32.62
C GLU A 8 9.70 -40.43 33.23
N PHE A 9 9.92 -40.09 34.50
CA PHE A 9 9.23 -38.98 35.16
C PHE A 9 9.73 -37.64 34.61
N THR A 10 11.03 -37.51 34.38
CA THR A 10 11.61 -36.29 33.76
C THR A 10 11.07 -36.07 32.36
N GLU A 11 11.02 -37.13 31.53
CA GLU A 11 10.50 -37.06 30.17
C GLU A 11 9.00 -36.72 30.13
N ALA A 12 8.18 -37.31 31.00
CA ALA A 12 6.76 -36.99 31.09
C ALA A 12 6.52 -35.53 31.53
N VAL A 13 7.36 -34.99 32.41
CA VAL A 13 7.29 -33.59 32.83
C VAL A 13 7.71 -32.65 31.72
N GLU A 14 8.78 -32.96 30.97
CA GLU A 14 9.20 -32.18 29.81
C GLU A 14 8.11 -32.17 28.73
N MET A 15 7.53 -33.32 28.40
CA MET A 15 6.39 -33.39 27.46
C MET A 15 5.21 -32.54 27.91
N LYS A 16 4.89 -32.55 29.21
CA LYS A 16 3.81 -31.70 29.75
C LYS A 16 4.14 -30.21 29.62
N GLN A 17 5.39 -29.82 29.84
CA GLN A 17 5.83 -28.43 29.68
C GLN A 17 5.78 -27.99 28.20
N VAL A 18 6.22 -28.84 27.27
CA VAL A 18 6.14 -28.57 25.83
C VAL A 18 4.69 -28.43 25.39
N ALA A 19 3.80 -29.34 25.81
CA ALA A 19 2.38 -29.27 25.49
C ALA A 19 1.71 -27.99 26.03
N GLN A 20 2.10 -27.52 27.22
CA GLN A 20 1.62 -26.24 27.76
C GLN A 20 2.12 -25.05 26.93
N GLN A 21 3.40 -25.02 26.57
CA GLN A 21 3.96 -23.96 25.73
C GLN A 21 3.31 -23.92 24.35
N GLU A 22 3.06 -25.08 23.74
CA GLU A 22 2.38 -25.17 22.45
C GLU A 22 0.93 -24.66 22.53
N ALA A 23 0.21 -24.99 23.61
CA ALA A 23 -1.15 -24.50 23.82
C ALA A 23 -1.18 -22.97 24.01
N GLU A 24 -0.25 -22.40 24.76
CA GLU A 24 -0.13 -20.94 24.93
C GLU A 24 0.23 -20.25 23.61
N ARG A 25 1.18 -20.82 22.86
CA ARG A 25 1.57 -20.32 21.54
C ARG A 25 0.41 -20.35 20.56
N ALA A 26 -0.37 -21.43 20.52
CA ALA A 26 -1.52 -21.56 19.66
C ALA A 26 -2.58 -20.49 19.98
N ARG A 27 -2.86 -20.26 21.27
CA ARG A 27 -3.76 -19.17 21.71
C ARG A 27 -3.27 -17.81 21.26
N PHE A 28 -1.98 -17.51 21.44
CA PHE A 28 -1.40 -16.25 21.01
C PHE A 28 -1.50 -16.03 19.50
N ILE A 29 -1.26 -17.06 18.69
CA ILE A 29 -1.36 -16.96 17.23
C ILE A 29 -2.79 -16.65 16.80
N VAL A 30 -3.79 -17.32 17.40
CA VAL A 30 -5.21 -17.07 17.11
C VAL A 30 -5.59 -15.65 17.48
N GLU A 31 -5.25 -15.21 18.69
CA GLU A 31 -5.57 -13.85 19.15
C GLU A 31 -4.89 -12.78 18.27
N LYS A 32 -3.63 -13.00 17.89
CA LYS A 32 -2.93 -12.12 16.96
C LYS A 32 -3.64 -12.03 15.61
N ALA A 33 -4.08 -13.15 15.05
CA ALA A 33 -4.79 -13.19 13.79
C ALA A 33 -6.15 -12.46 13.88
N GLU A 34 -6.87 -12.63 14.99
CA GLU A 34 -8.12 -11.90 15.25
C GLU A 34 -7.91 -10.39 15.33
N GLN A 35 -6.86 -9.94 16.04
CA GLN A 35 -6.53 -8.52 16.14
C GLN A 35 -6.12 -7.93 14.79
N GLN A 36 -5.31 -8.65 14.01
CA GLN A 36 -4.94 -8.22 12.66
C GLN A 36 -6.16 -8.09 11.75
N LYS A 37 -7.11 -9.03 11.82
CA LYS A 37 -8.36 -8.95 11.08
C LYS A 37 -9.18 -7.71 11.50
N LYS A 38 -9.33 -7.46 12.79
CA LYS A 38 -10.05 -6.29 13.30
C LYS A 38 -9.39 -4.98 12.85
N ALA A 39 -8.07 -4.90 12.95
CA ALA A 39 -7.31 -3.74 12.48
C ALA A 39 -7.53 -3.49 10.99
N ALA A 40 -7.46 -4.54 10.15
CA ALA A 40 -7.70 -4.43 8.71
C ALA A 40 -9.12 -3.93 8.39
N VAL A 41 -10.14 -4.43 9.09
CA VAL A 41 -11.53 -3.97 8.92
C VAL A 41 -11.67 -2.51 9.32
N ILE A 42 -11.13 -2.11 10.48
CA ILE A 42 -11.20 -0.72 10.96
C ILE A 42 -10.48 0.24 10.01
N SER A 43 -9.31 -0.14 9.51
CA SER A 43 -8.59 0.67 8.50
C SER A 43 -9.41 0.81 7.23
N ALA A 44 -9.97 -0.28 6.70
CA ALA A 44 -10.80 -0.23 5.50
C ALA A 44 -12.07 0.61 5.68
N GLU A 45 -12.72 0.54 6.84
CA GLU A 45 -13.88 1.38 7.17
C GLU A 45 -13.49 2.86 7.32
N GLY A 46 -12.33 3.14 7.91
CA GLY A 46 -11.77 4.49 8.02
C GLY A 46 -11.50 5.09 6.65
N ASP A 47 -10.84 4.34 5.77
CA ASP A 47 -10.52 4.76 4.40
C ASP A 47 -11.80 4.98 3.58
N SER A 48 -12.79 4.09 3.70
CA SER A 48 -14.08 4.21 3.02
C SER A 48 -14.81 5.48 3.44
N LYS A 49 -14.92 5.75 4.75
CA LYS A 49 -15.56 6.96 5.27
C LYS A 49 -14.80 8.23 4.85
N ALA A 50 -13.46 8.19 4.88
CA ALA A 50 -12.64 9.31 4.42
C ALA A 50 -12.89 9.59 2.93
N ALA A 51 -12.92 8.55 2.09
CA ALA A 51 -13.20 8.67 0.66
C ALA A 51 -14.60 9.23 0.40
N GLU A 52 -15.63 8.76 1.13
CA GLU A 52 -16.98 9.32 1.04
C GLU A 52 -17.03 10.80 1.42
N LEU A 53 -16.37 11.20 2.51
CA LEU A 53 -16.30 12.59 2.93
C LEU A 53 -15.59 13.47 1.89
N ILE A 54 -14.49 12.98 1.32
CA ILE A 54 -13.77 13.66 0.24
C ILE A 54 -14.66 13.80 -0.99
N ALA A 55 -15.34 12.73 -1.40
CA ALA A 55 -16.23 12.72 -2.56
C ALA A 55 -17.39 13.71 -2.38
N ASN A 56 -18.02 13.72 -1.20
CA ASN A 56 -19.07 14.68 -0.87
C ASN A 56 -18.55 16.12 -0.88
N SER A 57 -17.39 16.36 -0.25
CA SER A 57 -16.78 17.69 -0.20
C SER A 57 -16.41 18.19 -1.61
N LEU A 58 -15.87 17.30 -2.46
CA LEU A 58 -15.54 17.61 -3.84
C LEU A 58 -16.79 17.88 -4.68
N ALA A 59 -17.85 17.09 -4.50
CA ALA A 59 -19.13 17.32 -5.16
C ALA A 59 -19.72 18.69 -4.79
N THR A 60 -19.57 19.13 -3.53
CA THR A 60 -20.02 20.47 -3.11
C THR A 60 -19.11 21.61 -3.55
N ALA A 61 -17.79 21.40 -3.59
CA ALA A 61 -16.82 22.42 -3.97
C ALA A 61 -16.68 22.60 -5.50
N GLY A 62 -17.14 21.62 -6.27
CA GLY A 62 -17.16 21.64 -7.74
C GLY A 62 -15.91 21.05 -8.41
N ASP A 63 -15.94 20.95 -9.74
CA ASP A 63 -14.92 20.29 -10.57
C ASP A 63 -13.65 21.14 -10.81
N GLY A 64 -13.65 22.40 -10.36
CA GLY A 64 -12.54 23.34 -10.60
C GLY A 64 -11.19 22.86 -10.04
N LEU A 65 -11.19 22.09 -8.96
CA LEU A 65 -9.97 21.50 -8.40
C LEU A 65 -9.37 20.43 -9.32
N ILE A 66 -10.21 19.60 -9.96
CA ILE A 66 -9.74 18.57 -10.90
C ILE A 66 -9.21 19.22 -12.17
N GLU A 67 -9.89 20.24 -12.69
CA GLU A 67 -9.41 20.99 -13.85
C GLU A 67 -8.06 21.67 -13.57
N LEU A 68 -7.90 22.30 -12.40
CA LEU A 68 -6.62 22.88 -11.98
C LEU A 68 -5.50 21.82 -11.93
N ARG A 69 -5.77 20.67 -11.32
CA ARG A 69 -4.80 19.56 -11.26
C ARG A 69 -4.45 19.00 -12.63
N LYS A 70 -5.41 18.93 -13.56
CA LYS A 70 -5.15 18.55 -14.96
C LYS A 70 -4.24 19.57 -15.65
N LEU A 71 -4.44 20.86 -15.41
CA LEU A 71 -3.60 21.93 -15.96
C LEU A 71 -2.18 21.88 -15.40
N GLU A 72 -2.01 21.71 -14.09
CA GLU A 72 -0.69 21.55 -13.45
C GLU A 72 0.06 20.32 -13.98
N ALA A 73 -0.64 19.19 -14.15
CA ALA A 73 -0.04 17.99 -14.73
C ALA A 73 0.37 18.19 -16.19
N ALA A 74 -0.46 18.89 -16.98
CA ALA A 74 -0.13 19.24 -18.36
C ALA A 74 1.07 20.20 -18.43
N GLU A 75 1.19 21.14 -17.49
CA GLU A 75 2.34 22.05 -17.37
C GLU A 75 3.64 21.27 -17.09
N ASP A 76 3.63 20.36 -16.10
CA ASP A 76 4.82 19.56 -15.77
C ASP A 76 5.22 18.64 -16.93
N ILE A 77 4.25 18.00 -17.59
CA ILE A 77 4.51 17.21 -18.80
C ILE A 77 5.11 18.09 -19.89
N ALA A 78 4.53 19.26 -20.19
CA ALA A 78 5.05 20.16 -21.21
C ALA A 78 6.48 20.63 -20.87
N TYR A 79 6.75 20.90 -19.59
CA TYR A 79 8.08 21.26 -19.10
C TYR A 79 9.10 20.14 -19.32
N GLN A 80 8.75 18.90 -18.95
CA GLN A 80 9.61 17.73 -19.16
C GLN A 80 9.85 17.46 -20.65
N LEU A 81 8.81 17.56 -21.48
CA LEU A 81 8.90 17.38 -22.92
C LEU A 81 9.78 18.47 -23.56
N SER A 82 9.67 19.72 -23.11
CA SER A 82 10.47 20.84 -23.63
C SER A 82 11.98 20.67 -23.41
N ARG A 83 12.36 20.00 -22.32
CA ARG A 83 13.75 19.65 -21.99
C ARG A 83 14.23 18.39 -22.68
N SER A 84 13.32 17.57 -23.21
CA SER A 84 13.67 16.32 -23.85
C SER A 84 14.27 16.56 -25.24
N ARG A 85 15.41 15.93 -25.53
CA ARG A 85 16.13 16.11 -26.80
C ARG A 85 15.43 15.47 -28.00
N ASN A 86 14.42 14.64 -27.77
CA ASN A 86 13.70 13.87 -28.78
C ASN A 86 12.46 14.59 -29.33
N ILE A 87 12.18 15.82 -28.88
CA ILE A 87 11.00 16.58 -29.28
C ILE A 87 11.44 17.83 -30.01
N THR A 88 10.97 17.97 -31.25
CA THR A 88 11.19 19.15 -32.09
C THR A 88 9.86 19.88 -32.22
N TYR A 89 9.77 21.10 -31.67
CA TYR A 89 8.61 21.95 -31.85
C TYR A 89 8.65 22.55 -33.25
N LEU A 90 7.63 22.26 -34.05
CA LEU A 90 7.49 22.79 -35.39
C LEU A 90 6.82 24.17 -35.33
N PRO A 91 7.44 25.24 -35.84
CA PRO A 91 6.78 26.53 -35.93
C PRO A 91 5.60 26.45 -36.91
N SER A 92 4.45 26.99 -36.50
CA SER A 92 3.24 27.05 -37.32
C SER A 92 3.49 27.95 -38.54
N GLY A 93 3.72 27.34 -39.70
CA GLY A 93 3.87 28.05 -40.98
C GLY A 93 4.96 27.51 -41.91
N GLN A 94 5.83 26.61 -41.45
CA GLN A 94 6.90 26.07 -42.30
C GLN A 94 6.60 24.63 -42.72
N SER A 95 6.27 24.45 -44.01
CA SER A 95 6.07 23.13 -44.63
C SER A 95 7.36 22.31 -44.50
N VAL A 96 7.29 21.23 -43.73
CA VAL A 96 8.39 20.29 -43.55
C VAL A 96 8.49 19.43 -44.81
N LEU A 97 9.30 19.87 -45.77
CA LEU A 97 9.77 19.00 -46.85
C LEU A 97 10.75 17.99 -46.24
N LEU A 98 10.17 16.89 -45.75
CA LEU A 98 10.91 15.72 -45.28
C LEU A 98 11.52 15.03 -46.51
N GLN A 99 12.81 15.28 -46.72
CA GLN A 99 13.57 14.73 -47.84
C GLN A 99 13.85 13.25 -47.56
N LEU A 100 13.01 12.36 -48.10
CA LEU A 100 13.30 10.92 -48.15
C LEU A 100 14.35 10.65 -49.25
N PRO A 101 15.41 9.89 -48.99
CA PRO A 101 16.27 9.38 -50.05
C PRO A 101 15.53 8.29 -50.84
N GLN A 102 15.73 8.27 -52.17
CA GLN A 102 15.23 7.24 -53.11
C GLN A 102 15.72 5.84 -52.72
#